data_AF-A0A5N8WN34-F1
#
_entry.id   AF-A0A5N8WN34-F1
#
_cell.length_a   1.000
_cell.length_b   1.000
_cell.length_c   1.000
_cell.angle_alpha   90.00
_cell.angle_beta   90.00
_cell.angle_gamma   90.00
#
_symmetry.space_group_name_H-M   'P 1'
#
loop_
_entity.id
_entity.type
_entity.pdbx_description
1 polymer ?
#
loop_
_entity_poly.entity_id
_entity_poly.type
_entity_poly.pdbx_seq_one_letter_code
_entity_poly.pdbx_strand_id
1 'polypeptide(L)'
;MNTRTMLLTCYADTHNYGWHHVDLFTHDSTGREVNWVHWTVDEDGPAGADEATARVEPTLRRTTEWRHGVSADGSDYWTAQAVWDG
;
A
#
# COMPACT_ATOMS: atom_id res chain seq x y z
N MET A 1 1.19 22.30 -10.58
CA MET A 1 1.85 21.24 -9.79
C MET A 1 0.83 20.16 -9.58
N ASN A 2 1.07 18.94 -10.06
CA ASN A 2 0.16 17.82 -9.85
C ASN A 2 0.43 17.30 -8.43
N THR A 3 -0.13 17.97 -7.43
CA THR A 3 0.04 17.63 -6.00
C THR A 3 -0.84 16.44 -5.66
N ARG A 4 -0.52 15.29 -6.26
CA ARG A 4 -1.10 14.00 -5.92
C ARG A 4 -0.20 13.30 -4.92
N THR A 5 -0.82 12.64 -3.96
CA THR A 5 -0.14 11.84 -2.94
C THR A 5 -0.57 10.40 -3.10
N MET A 6 0.38 9.46 -3.03
CA MET A 6 0.07 8.04 -3.18
C MET A 6 0.46 7.31 -1.90
N LEU A 7 -0.48 6.53 -1.38
CA LEU A 7 -0.34 5.81 -0.13
C LEU A 7 -0.49 4.31 -0.40
N LEU A 8 0.62 3.59 -0.26
CA LEU A 8 0.60 2.13 -0.19
C LEU A 8 0.09 1.70 1.18
N THR A 9 -0.76 0.66 1.19
CA THR A 9 -1.29 0.03 2.39
C THR A 9 -1.28 -1.49 2.24
N CYS A 10 -0.79 -2.20 3.24
CA CYS A 10 -0.92 -3.66 3.32
C CYS A 10 -1.27 -4.09 4.75
N TYR A 11 -1.73 -5.33 4.90
CA TYR A 11 -2.29 -5.85 6.14
C TYR A 11 -1.63 -7.18 6.51
N ALA A 12 -1.72 -7.54 7.79
CA ALA A 12 -1.52 -8.91 8.23
C ALA A 12 -2.87 -9.60 8.23
N ASP A 13 -2.92 -10.86 7.78
CA ASP A 13 -4.13 -11.66 7.86
C ASP A 13 -4.32 -12.24 9.26
N THR A 14 -4.54 -11.37 10.26
CA THR A 14 -4.72 -11.76 11.67
C THR A 14 -5.93 -12.67 11.88
N HIS A 15 -6.92 -12.60 10.99
CA HIS A 15 -8.19 -13.32 11.09
C HIS A 15 -8.28 -14.54 10.15
N ASN A 16 -7.20 -14.87 9.42
CA ASN A 16 -7.17 -15.95 8.42
C ASN A 16 -8.28 -15.85 7.37
N TYR A 17 -8.59 -14.64 6.90
CA TYR A 17 -9.52 -14.41 5.79
C TYR A 17 -8.92 -14.79 4.43
N GLY A 18 -7.60 -15.00 4.36
CA GLY A 18 -6.83 -15.30 3.16
C GLY A 18 -6.66 -14.10 2.24
N TRP A 19 -6.79 -12.88 2.77
CA TRP A 19 -6.76 -11.64 2.00
C TRP A 19 -5.35 -11.05 1.97
N HIS A 20 -4.46 -11.73 1.26
CA HIS A 20 -3.09 -11.27 1.05
C HIS A 20 -3.06 -10.24 -0.08
N HIS A 21 -2.99 -8.95 0.29
CA HIS A 21 -2.97 -7.88 -0.70
C HIS A 21 -2.22 -6.62 -0.28
N VAL A 22 -1.90 -5.81 -1.27
CA VAL A 22 -1.40 -4.44 -1.12
C VAL A 22 -2.22 -3.50 -2.01
N ASP A 23 -2.63 -2.38 -1.43
CA ASP A 23 -3.40 -1.34 -2.08
C ASP A 23 -2.56 -0.07 -2.27
N LEU A 24 -2.77 0.62 -3.39
CA LEU A 24 -2.25 1.96 -3.64
C LEU A 24 -3.41 2.94 -3.78
N PHE A 25 -3.55 3.83 -2.80
CA PHE A 25 -4.54 4.91 -2.83
C PHE A 25 -3.92 6.20 -3.35
N THR A 26 -4.51 6.79 -4.39
CA THR A 26 -4.11 8.10 -4.90
C THR A 26 -5.06 9.17 -4.38
N HIS A 27 -4.51 10.20 -3.75
CA HIS A 27 -5.24 11.36 -3.26
C HIS A 27 -4.91 12.60 -4.08
N ASP A 28 -5.91 13.45 -4.30
CA ASP A 28 -5.69 14.77 -4.88
C ASP A 28 -5.12 15.76 -3.85
N SER A 29 -4.93 17.02 -4.27
CA SER A 29 -4.35 18.07 -3.44
C SER A 29 -5.21 18.46 -2.23
N THR A 30 -6.47 18.06 -2.20
CA THR A 30 -7.41 18.29 -1.09
C THR A 30 -7.45 17.09 -0.14
N GLY A 31 -6.69 16.03 -0.42
CA GLY A 31 -6.70 14.79 0.34
C GLY A 31 -7.88 13.88 0.00
N ARG A 32 -8.62 14.15 -1.09
CA ARG A 32 -9.69 13.26 -1.54
C ARG A 32 -9.10 12.08 -2.30
N GLU A 33 -9.52 10.86 -1.98
CA GLU A 33 -9.20 9.69 -2.77
C GLU A 33 -9.82 9.81 -4.17
N VAL A 34 -8.97 9.70 -5.19
CA VAL A 34 -9.34 9.84 -6.61
C VAL A 34 -9.00 8.62 -7.45
N ASN A 35 -8.20 7.69 -6.90
CA ASN A 35 -7.90 6.42 -7.56
C ASN A 35 -7.45 5.37 -6.55
N TRP A 36 -7.61 4.10 -6.92
CA TRP A 36 -7.20 2.94 -6.14
C TRP A 36 -6.74 1.81 -7.06
N VAL A 37 -5.61 1.20 -6.71
CA VAL A 37 -5.10 -0.02 -7.35
C VAL A 37 -4.87 -1.08 -6.28
N HIS A 38 -5.18 -2.33 -6.61
CA HIS A 38 -5.13 -3.47 -5.70
C HIS A 38 -4.33 -4.61 -6.33
N TRP A 39 -3.38 -5.16 -5.59
CA TRP A 39 -2.60 -6.31 -6.01
C TRP A 39 -2.62 -7.41 -4.97
N THR A 40 -2.80 -8.65 -5.42
CA THR A 40 -2.61 -9.84 -4.59
C THR A 40 -1.13 -10.06 -4.33
N VAL A 41 -0.80 -10.46 -3.10
CA VAL A 41 0.56 -10.80 -2.69
C VAL A 41 0.63 -12.25 -2.22
N ASP A 42 1.83 -12.83 -2.29
CA ASP A 42 2.05 -14.22 -1.88
C ASP A 42 2.24 -14.33 -0.35
N GLU A 43 2.73 -13.26 0.28
CA GLU A 43 2.95 -13.15 1.73
C GLU A 43 2.42 -11.81 2.27
N ASP A 44 1.88 -11.82 3.49
CA ASP A 44 1.38 -10.62 4.15
C ASP A 44 2.47 -9.60 4.51
N GLY A 45 2.00 -8.36 4.71
CA GLY A 45 2.80 -7.30 5.28
C GLY A 45 3.84 -6.69 4.32
N PRO A 46 4.80 -5.93 4.89
CA PRO A 46 5.71 -5.09 4.11
C PRO A 46 6.54 -5.80 3.04
N ALA A 47 7.05 -7.00 3.34
CA ALA A 47 7.96 -7.71 2.46
C ALA A 47 7.25 -8.23 1.20
N GLY A 48 6.11 -8.90 1.36
CA GLY A 48 5.32 -9.37 0.23
C GLY A 48 4.71 -8.22 -0.59
N ALA A 49 4.34 -7.12 0.07
CA ALA A 49 3.92 -5.90 -0.60
C ALA A 49 5.03 -5.30 -1.48
N ASP A 50 6.26 -5.20 -0.97
CA ASP A 50 7.41 -4.70 -1.72
C ASP A 50 7.75 -5.61 -2.91
N GLU A 51 7.72 -6.94 -2.73
CA GLU A 51 7.97 -7.89 -3.82
C GLU A 51 6.91 -7.79 -4.93
N ALA A 52 5.63 -7.80 -4.56
CA ALA A 52 4.54 -7.76 -5.52
C ALA A 52 4.52 -6.45 -6.30
N THR A 53 4.72 -5.31 -5.62
CA THR A 53 4.78 -4.00 -6.29
C THR A 53 5.99 -3.88 -7.21
N ALA A 54 7.17 -4.36 -6.81
CA ALA A 54 8.35 -4.37 -7.69
C ALA A 54 8.16 -5.24 -8.94
N ARG A 55 7.37 -6.33 -8.83
CA ARG A 55 7.06 -7.24 -9.93
C ARG A 55 6.02 -6.67 -10.90
N VAL A 56 4.95 -6.06 -10.39
CA VAL A 56 3.81 -5.61 -11.20
C VAL A 56 3.97 -4.16 -11.67
N GLU A 57 4.54 -3.30 -10.84
CA GLU A 57 4.75 -1.87 -11.10
C GLU A 57 6.23 -1.48 -10.88
N PRO A 58 7.16 -1.87 -11.78
CA PRO A 58 8.60 -1.67 -11.56
C PRO A 58 9.04 -0.20 -11.42
N THR A 59 8.21 0.74 -11.88
CA THR A 59 8.46 2.18 -11.75
C THR A 59 7.84 2.77 -10.48
N LEU A 60 7.03 2.02 -9.72
CA LEU A 60 6.50 2.47 -8.44
C LEU A 60 7.55 2.26 -7.36
N ARG A 61 7.87 3.32 -6.62
CA ARG A 61 8.80 3.25 -5.49
C ARG A 61 8.22 3.91 -4.25
N ARG A 62 8.47 3.31 -3.10
CA ARG A 62 8.22 3.95 -1.80
C ARG A 62 9.19 5.10 -1.57
N THR A 63 8.69 6.18 -0.99
CA THR A 63 9.47 7.37 -0.58
C THR A 63 9.62 7.47 0.94
N THR A 64 8.84 6.69 1.69
CA THR A 64 8.98 6.53 3.13
C THR A 64 9.08 5.07 3.51
N GLU A 65 9.64 4.81 4.69
CA GLU A 65 9.52 3.50 5.33
C GLU A 65 8.05 3.13 5.60
N TRP A 66 7.80 1.84 5.72
CA TRP A 66 6.53 1.30 6.16
C TRP A 66 6.27 1.70 7.61
N ARG A 67 5.11 2.30 7.85
CA ARG A 67 4.64 2.67 9.18
C ARG A 67 3.58 1.69 9.64
N HIS A 68 3.92 0.96 10.69
CA HIS A 68 3.02 0.00 11.33
C HIS A 68 1.92 0.71 12.13
N GLY A 69 0.73 0.14 12.09
CA GLY A 69 -0.42 0.49 12.92
C GLY A 69 -1.27 -0.74 13.20
N VAL A 70 -2.23 -0.58 14.11
CA VAL A 70 -3.19 -1.63 14.47
C VAL A 70 -4.59 -1.08 14.26
N SER A 71 -5.41 -1.77 13.48
CA SER A 71 -6.79 -1.36 13.19
C SER A 71 -7.71 -1.60 14.39
N ALA A 72 -8.94 -1.07 14.32
CA ALA A 72 -9.90 -1.14 15.41
C ALA A 72 -10.31 -2.57 15.80
N ASP A 73 -10.19 -3.52 14.87
CA ASP A 73 -10.43 -4.96 15.06
C ASP A 73 -9.18 -5.71 15.56
N GLY A 74 -8.05 -5.03 15.76
CA GLY A 74 -6.79 -5.62 16.22
C GLY A 74 -5.87 -6.13 15.13
N SER A 75 -6.22 -5.98 13.85
CA SER A 75 -5.36 -6.42 12.74
C SER A 75 -4.16 -5.49 12.55
N ASP A 76 -2.99 -6.04 12.24
CA ASP A 76 -1.82 -5.23 11.91
C ASP A 76 -1.94 -4.68 10.48
N TYR A 77 -1.55 -3.43 10.29
CA TYR A 77 -1.46 -2.82 8.96
C TYR A 77 -0.22 -1.95 8.84
N TRP A 78 0.22 -1.74 7.60
CA TRP A 78 1.34 -0.88 7.28
C TRP A 78 0.98 0.09 6.20
N THR A 79 1.50 1.32 6.31
CA THR A 79 1.33 2.36 5.29
C THR A 79 2.65 2.97 4.88
N ALA A 80 2.80 3.34 3.61
CA ALA A 80 3.97 4.04 3.11
C ALA A 80 3.60 5.00 1.98
N GLN A 81 4.30 6.12 1.90
CA GLN A 81 4.19 7.01 0.74
C GLN A 81 4.93 6.41 -0.45
N ALA A 82 4.39 6.59 -1.64
CA ALA A 82 4.99 6.12 -2.89
C ALA A 82 4.88 7.15 -4.02
N VAL A 83 5.67 6.95 -5.07
CA VAL A 83 5.62 7.70 -6.33
C VAL A 83 5.91 6.75 -7.49
N TRP A 84 5.27 6.98 -8.64
CA TRP A 84 5.75 6.42 -9.91
C TRP A 84 6.90 7.28 -10.44
N ASP A 85 8.00 6.63 -10.76
CA ASP A 85 9.06 7.19 -11.60
C ASP A 85 8.55 7.29 -13.03
N GLY A 86 8.47 8.54 -13.52
CA GLY A 86 7.98 8.85 -14.87
C GLY A 86 9.00 8.62 -15.97
#